data_AF-A0A2N6FNL4-F1
#
_entry.id   AF-A0A2N6FNL4-F1
#
_cell.length_a   1.000
_cell.length_b   1.000
_cell.length_c   1.000
_cell.angle_alpha   90.00
_cell.angle_beta   90.00
_cell.angle_gamma   90.00
#
_symmetry.space_group_name_H-M   'P 1'
#
loop_
_entity.id
_entity.type
_entity.pdbx_description
1 polymer ?
#
loop_
_entity_poly.entity_id
_entity_poly.type
_entity_poly.pdbx_seq_one_letter_code
_entity_poly.pdbx_strand_id
1 'polypeptide(L)'
;MIDAESHTPQVPSGWRPISRVETEQFVRSLSRAFEVIGVREERGRLTLGPIDDPAELQLEFPPHVHSPKKYLFPNWEKLFHFRLDGKVLLEEERAALPRVIFGMHPCDLHAVRILDDCLFDGEADSAYQAKPEATILIGVDCDPDEHCFCSSMGTDRVADGFDLFFHRLDSRYLVQVGSEQGEQLLCRHAAKVAERDPEPPLPLQAKHRDKRLNFPVESLAPVLKQSYDEPVWQELGGRCLGCGACTLLCPSCYCFNLQDRMDLSLNSGERVRTWDSCQFDQFTRVAGRDDFRSNQADRQRHRFFRKYKYLWDQYQRTACVGCGRCSRECLANIRPVEVLNRLHDEQTRQEAVTPRAGSEYRPLLAEILSVSELTPNDKLMRLRLPESFIFRPGAFLQLSVFGLGEAPFTIASLPEHGEEVEVMVRSTGVLTRALHRLQVGDLVGVRGPYGNGFPLDDFNGKDLLLIAGGLGLVTLRSLLKTVAGQRQRFGRVVLLYGARTPQELLFFDELRNWQQQGWLDVRLAVMEPDADWSGVVGDITYLCRDLDLQPARGIAALSGPAEMYRTVHPLLFRLGFAEERVYLNLERHIKCGLGKCGKCRINDLTVCECGPIFPYSKVRHLKEAIER
;
A
#
# COMPACT_ATOMS: atom_id res chain seq x y z
N MET A 1 -14.18 51.70 6.45
CA MET A 1 -13.56 52.22 7.67
C MET A 1 -13.26 51.02 8.54
N ILE A 2 -12.05 50.48 8.62
CA ILE A 2 -10.72 51.10 8.55
C ILE A 2 -9.80 50.17 7.78
N ASP A 3 -9.08 50.72 6.80
CA ASP A 3 -7.98 50.07 6.08
C ASP A 3 -6.79 49.87 7.03
N ALA A 4 -6.16 48.69 6.95
CA ALA A 4 -4.83 48.46 7.48
C ALA A 4 -4.01 47.78 6.38
N GLU A 5 -3.52 48.60 5.45
CA GLU A 5 -2.47 48.22 4.52
C GLU A 5 -1.19 47.91 5.32
N SER A 6 -0.82 46.63 5.37
CA SER A 6 0.50 46.23 5.80
C SER A 6 1.51 46.57 4.71
N HIS A 7 2.12 47.76 4.79
CA HIS A 7 3.30 48.10 4.01
C HIS A 7 4.47 47.18 4.40
N THR A 8 4.72 46.15 3.59
CA THR A 8 6.01 45.46 3.57
C THR A 8 6.93 46.29 2.67
N PRO A 9 8.12 46.73 3.13
CA PRO A 9 9.02 47.49 2.29
C PRO A 9 9.50 46.62 1.11
N GLN A 10 9.13 47.00 -0.12
CA GLN A 10 9.66 46.40 -1.34
C GLN A 10 11.12 46.82 -1.50
N VAL A 11 12.05 45.93 -1.14
CA VAL A 11 13.46 46.05 -1.53
C VAL A 11 13.53 45.87 -3.07
N PRO A 12 14.11 46.81 -3.83
CA PRO A 12 14.23 46.67 -5.27
C PRO A 12 15.15 45.48 -5.61
N SER A 13 14.66 44.55 -6.42
CA SER A 13 15.36 43.33 -6.83
C SER A 13 16.41 43.63 -7.91
N GLY A 14 17.55 44.17 -7.51
CA GLY A 14 18.72 44.31 -8.38
C GLY A 14 19.40 42.97 -8.62
N TRP A 15 19.80 42.71 -9.87
CA TRP A 15 20.62 41.56 -10.24
C TRP A 15 22.07 41.99 -10.50
N ARG A 16 23.04 41.21 -10.03
CA ARG A 16 24.48 41.54 -10.13
C ARG A 16 25.32 40.37 -10.66
N PRO A 17 25.91 40.44 -11.87
CA PRO A 17 26.77 39.38 -12.38
C PRO A 17 28.14 39.43 -11.71
N ILE A 18 28.57 38.33 -11.08
CA ILE A 18 29.86 38.22 -10.40
C ILE A 18 30.66 37.04 -10.98
N SER A 19 31.92 37.28 -11.35
CA SER A 19 32.82 36.21 -11.79
C SER A 19 33.35 35.39 -10.60
N ARG A 20 33.90 34.20 -10.87
CA ARG A 20 34.51 33.36 -9.81
C ARG A 20 35.63 34.09 -9.06
N VAL A 21 36.46 34.85 -9.77
CA VAL A 21 37.56 35.64 -9.18
C VAL A 21 37.02 36.75 -8.29
N GLU A 22 35.94 37.41 -8.69
CA GLU A 22 35.29 38.43 -7.87
C GLU A 22 34.61 37.82 -6.65
N THR A 23 34.04 36.62 -6.75
CA THR A 23 33.51 35.88 -5.59
C THR A 23 34.61 35.57 -4.58
N GLU A 24 35.79 35.13 -5.01
CA GLU A 24 36.94 34.91 -4.11
C GLU A 24 37.38 36.21 -3.42
N GLN A 25 37.40 37.33 -4.14
CA GLN A 25 37.71 38.65 -3.56
C GLN A 25 36.64 39.11 -2.57
N PHE A 26 35.37 38.88 -2.88
CA PHE A 26 34.24 39.17 -2.00
C PHE A 26 34.35 38.38 -0.69
N VAL A 27 34.58 37.07 -0.77
CA VAL A 27 34.78 36.20 0.40
C VAL A 27 36.00 36.63 1.21
N ARG A 28 37.12 36.94 0.55
CA ARG A 28 38.34 37.47 1.22
C ARG A 28 38.07 38.76 1.99
N SER A 29 37.18 39.59 1.47
CA SER A 29 36.77 40.85 2.10
C SER A 29 35.84 40.59 3.30
N LEU A 30 34.91 39.65 3.18
CA LEU A 30 34.01 39.25 4.26
C LEU A 30 34.76 38.66 5.46
N SER A 31 35.78 37.82 5.23
CA SER A 31 36.58 37.20 6.30
C SER A 31 37.32 38.20 7.22
N ARG A 32 37.35 39.49 6.87
CA ARG A 32 37.91 40.56 7.74
C ARG A 32 36.95 41.03 8.82
N ALA A 33 35.64 40.87 8.61
CA ALA A 33 34.58 41.41 9.47
C ALA A 33 33.64 40.34 10.02
N PHE A 34 33.56 39.18 9.36
CA PHE A 34 32.65 38.09 9.70
C PHE A 34 33.40 36.76 9.77
N GLU A 35 32.90 35.86 10.59
CA GLU A 35 33.23 34.44 10.44
C GLU A 35 32.52 33.92 9.19
N VAL A 36 33.28 33.56 8.15
CA VAL A 36 32.70 33.03 6.91
C VAL A 36 32.68 31.51 6.98
N ILE A 37 31.48 30.96 6.93
CA ILE A 37 31.21 29.53 6.86
C ILE A 37 30.83 29.19 5.41
N GLY A 38 31.41 28.14 4.85
CA GLY A 38 31.13 27.70 3.49
C GLY A 38 31.42 26.23 3.27
N VAL A 39 31.05 25.70 2.10
CA VAL A 39 31.35 24.32 1.74
C VAL A 39 32.79 24.24 1.25
N ARG A 40 33.56 23.33 1.83
CA ARG A 40 34.95 23.03 1.45
C ARG A 40 35.19 21.53 1.42
N GLU A 41 36.23 21.10 0.73
CA GLU A 41 36.68 19.72 0.78
C GLU A 41 37.62 19.50 1.97
N GLU A 42 37.29 18.56 2.83
CA GLU A 42 38.11 18.17 3.98
C GLU A 42 38.26 16.64 3.99
N ARG A 43 39.50 16.15 3.87
CA ARG A 43 39.83 14.72 3.85
C ARG A 43 39.05 13.92 2.78
N GLY A 44 38.87 14.49 1.59
CA GLY A 44 38.16 13.84 0.47
C GLY A 44 36.63 13.87 0.58
N ARG A 45 36.06 14.70 1.46
CA ARG A 45 34.61 14.86 1.65
C ARG A 45 34.23 16.33 1.70
N LEU A 46 33.10 16.68 1.09
CA LEU A 46 32.55 18.04 1.20
C LEU A 46 31.90 18.24 2.58
N THR A 47 32.27 19.32 3.25
CA THR A 47 31.76 19.69 4.57
C THR A 47 31.50 21.18 4.65
N LEU A 48 30.50 21.57 5.42
CA LEU A 48 30.24 22.97 5.75
C LEU A 48 31.13 23.36 6.94
N GLY A 49 32.04 24.31 6.77
CA GLY A 49 33.06 24.69 7.76
C GLY A 49 33.53 26.14 7.60
N PRO A 50 34.37 26.65 8.52
CA PRO A 50 35.04 27.94 8.35
C PRO A 50 35.88 27.97 7.07
N ILE A 51 35.90 29.10 6.37
CA ILE A 51 36.68 29.32 5.15
C ILE A 51 37.86 30.24 5.45
N ASP A 52 39.06 29.65 5.49
CA ASP A 52 40.31 30.38 5.70
C ASP A 52 40.90 30.90 4.38
N ASP A 53 40.91 30.05 3.34
CA ASP A 53 41.25 30.46 1.98
C ASP A 53 39.99 30.50 1.09
N PRO A 54 39.60 31.67 0.56
CA PRO A 54 38.48 31.81 -0.37
C PRO A 54 38.48 30.85 -1.55
N ALA A 55 39.65 30.37 -2.00
CA ALA A 55 39.76 29.42 -3.10
C ALA A 55 39.21 28.02 -2.77
N GLU A 56 39.08 27.67 -1.48
CA GLU A 56 38.51 26.40 -1.03
C GLU A 56 36.98 26.36 -1.15
N LEU A 57 36.32 27.51 -1.28
CA LEU A 57 34.87 27.62 -1.31
C LEU A 57 34.28 26.93 -2.53
N GLN A 58 33.46 25.91 -2.29
CA GLN A 58 32.69 25.20 -3.30
C GLN A 58 31.26 25.73 -3.31
N LEU A 59 30.80 26.20 -4.47
CA LEU A 59 29.42 26.65 -4.69
C LEU A 59 28.56 25.62 -5.40
N GLU A 60 29.20 24.66 -6.06
CA GLU A 60 28.55 23.59 -6.80
C GLU A 60 28.72 22.29 -6.01
N PHE A 61 27.68 21.90 -5.28
CA PHE A 61 27.68 20.67 -4.51
C PHE A 61 26.27 20.11 -4.39
N PRO A 62 26.14 18.78 -4.24
CA PRO A 62 24.87 18.16 -3.98
C PRO A 62 24.46 18.29 -2.49
N PRO A 63 23.19 18.07 -2.15
CA PRO A 63 22.67 18.22 -0.79
C PRO A 63 23.14 17.13 0.20
N HIS A 64 24.27 16.44 -0.06
CA HIS A 64 24.91 15.54 0.90
C HIS A 64 25.63 16.27 2.02
N VAL A 65 26.02 17.53 1.81
CA VAL A 65 26.66 18.33 2.83
C VAL A 65 25.71 18.52 4.01
N HIS A 66 26.25 18.38 5.23
CA HIS A 66 25.50 18.58 6.46
C HIS A 66 24.79 19.93 6.48
N SER A 67 23.57 19.95 7.02
CA SER A 67 22.76 21.16 7.04
C SER A 67 23.45 22.31 7.79
N PRO A 68 23.29 23.55 7.30
CA PRO A 68 23.65 24.78 8.02
C PRO A 68 23.03 24.93 9.40
N LYS A 69 21.98 24.15 9.73
CA LYS A 69 21.35 24.10 11.05
C LYS A 69 22.36 24.08 12.20
N LYS A 70 23.49 23.37 12.08
CA LYS A 70 24.50 23.30 13.15
C LYS A 70 25.11 24.65 13.58
N TYR A 71 24.97 25.70 12.78
CA TYR A 71 25.44 27.05 13.10
C TYR A 71 24.34 27.95 13.69
N LEU A 72 23.08 27.73 13.29
CA LEU A 72 21.91 28.48 13.77
C LEU A 72 21.27 27.83 15.01
N PHE A 73 21.38 26.51 15.12
CA PHE A 73 20.87 25.69 16.21
C PHE A 73 21.89 24.57 16.49
N PRO A 74 23.01 24.87 17.18
CA PRO A 74 24.11 23.93 17.36
C PRO A 74 23.74 22.68 18.17
N ASN A 75 24.45 21.57 17.91
CA ASN A 75 24.25 20.31 18.62
C ASN A 75 24.64 20.39 20.10
N TRP A 76 25.60 21.24 20.44
CA TRP A 76 25.97 21.54 21.82
C TRP A 76 25.96 23.04 21.96
N GLU A 77 24.99 23.55 22.71
CA GLU A 77 24.83 24.97 22.92
C GLU A 77 24.80 25.27 24.41
N LYS A 78 25.81 26.00 24.86
CA LYS A 78 25.84 26.51 26.21
C LYS A 78 24.85 27.68 26.31
N LEU A 79 23.88 27.56 27.22
CA LEU A 79 22.88 28.60 27.45
C LEU A 79 23.38 29.62 28.50
N PHE A 80 23.95 29.10 29.59
CA PHE A 80 24.57 29.90 30.63
C PHE A 80 25.56 29.05 31.44
N HIS A 81 26.48 29.72 32.11
CA HIS A 81 27.35 29.12 33.12
C HIS A 81 26.78 29.37 34.52
N PHE A 82 26.98 28.45 35.45
CA PHE A 82 26.54 28.61 36.84
C PHE A 82 27.63 28.28 37.85
N ARG A 83 27.58 28.94 39.01
CA ARG A 83 28.46 28.68 40.16
C ARG A 83 27.66 28.38 41.41
N LEU A 84 28.17 27.48 42.25
CA LEU A 84 27.51 26.92 43.43
C LEU A 84 28.19 27.33 44.77
N ASP A 85 29.11 28.31 44.74
CA ASP A 85 29.83 28.79 45.93
C ASP A 85 28.90 29.61 46.87
N GLY A 86 28.13 28.92 47.69
CA GLY A 86 27.25 29.48 48.73
C GLY A 86 25.93 30.09 48.22
N LYS A 87 25.97 30.83 47.11
CA LYS A 87 24.77 31.29 46.37
C LYS A 87 24.89 30.89 44.90
N VAL A 88 23.78 30.46 44.30
CA VAL A 88 23.74 30.13 42.88
C VAL A 88 23.84 31.41 42.07
N LEU A 89 24.91 31.55 41.28
CA LEU A 89 25.11 32.65 40.34
C LEU A 89 24.99 32.13 38.91
N LEU A 90 24.25 32.85 38.07
CA LEU A 90 24.11 32.56 36.64
C LEU A 90 24.88 33.61 35.85
N GLU A 91 25.77 33.16 34.98
CA GLU A 91 26.56 34.00 34.07
C GLU A 91 26.04 33.78 32.65
N GLU A 92 25.50 34.84 32.05
CA GLU A 92 24.97 34.81 30.68
C GLU A 92 26.06 34.52 29.65
N GLU A 93 25.68 33.85 28.57
CA GLU A 93 26.59 33.59 27.47
C GLU A 93 26.81 34.84 26.62
N ARG A 94 28.02 34.98 26.07
CA ARG A 94 28.37 36.09 25.17
C ARG A 94 27.53 36.05 23.90
N ALA A 95 27.19 37.24 23.39
CA ALA A 95 26.47 37.40 22.13
C ALA A 95 27.18 36.68 20.97
N ALA A 96 26.38 36.15 20.04
CA ALA A 96 26.88 35.47 18.85
C ALA A 96 27.77 36.41 18.02
N LEU A 97 28.88 35.88 17.51
CA LEU A 97 29.75 36.62 16.60
C LEU A 97 29.03 36.84 15.25
N PRO A 98 29.22 38.00 14.60
CA PRO A 98 28.72 38.22 13.25
C PRO A 98 29.26 37.15 12.29
N ARG A 99 28.35 36.45 11.61
CA ARG A 99 28.67 35.31 10.75
C ARG A 99 28.05 35.46 9.37
N VAL A 100 28.70 34.89 8.36
CA VAL A 100 28.13 34.66 7.03
C VAL A 100 28.08 33.15 6.79
N ILE A 101 26.92 32.61 6.42
CA ILE A 101 26.80 31.23 5.93
C ILE A 101 26.62 31.28 4.41
N PHE A 102 27.66 30.85 3.70
CA PHE A 102 27.73 30.80 2.25
C PHE A 102 27.47 29.38 1.75
N GLY A 103 26.48 29.21 0.88
CA GLY A 103 26.19 27.91 0.27
C GLY A 103 24.97 27.24 0.88
N MET A 104 23.89 27.99 1.06
CA MET A 104 22.61 27.42 1.49
C MET A 104 21.76 27.06 0.28
N HIS A 105 21.37 25.80 0.14
CA HIS A 105 20.41 25.41 -0.89
C HIS A 105 18.99 25.93 -0.55
N PRO A 106 18.08 26.07 -1.54
CA PRO A 106 16.70 26.50 -1.30
C PRO A 106 16.00 25.70 -0.19
N CYS A 107 16.20 24.38 -0.15
CA CYS A 107 15.63 23.53 0.89
C CYS A 107 16.18 23.84 2.30
N ASP A 108 17.43 24.31 2.43
CA ASP A 108 18.01 24.74 3.70
C ASP A 108 17.41 26.07 4.15
N LEU A 109 17.23 27.03 3.24
CA LEU A 109 16.57 28.31 3.53
C LEU A 109 15.11 28.12 3.96
N HIS A 110 14.37 27.24 3.28
CA HIS A 110 13.03 26.84 3.74
C HIS A 110 13.05 26.18 5.11
N ALA A 111 14.09 25.42 5.43
CA ALA A 111 14.21 24.79 6.73
C ALA A 111 14.45 25.80 7.85
N VAL A 112 15.21 26.88 7.60
CA VAL A 112 15.35 27.99 8.56
C VAL A 112 13.99 28.59 8.89
N ARG A 113 13.18 28.91 7.89
CA ARG A 113 11.81 29.43 8.13
C ARG A 113 10.96 28.48 8.97
N ILE A 114 11.08 27.16 8.75
CA ILE A 114 10.36 26.16 9.56
C ILE A 114 10.87 26.14 11.01
N LEU A 115 12.17 26.35 11.22
CA LEU A 115 12.73 26.48 12.58
C LEU A 115 12.21 27.75 13.25
N ASP A 116 12.18 28.88 12.53
CA ASP A 116 11.64 30.15 13.00
C ASP A 116 10.16 29.98 13.41
N ASP A 117 9.33 29.40 12.53
CA ASP A 117 7.92 29.11 12.83
C ASP A 117 7.77 28.30 14.13
N CYS A 118 8.66 27.34 14.40
CA CYS A 118 8.56 26.43 15.54
C CYS A 118 9.19 26.96 16.84
N LEU A 119 10.26 27.76 16.74
CA LEU A 119 11.02 28.27 17.88
C LEU A 119 10.61 29.69 18.28
N PHE A 120 9.82 30.38 17.45
CA PHE A 120 9.20 31.66 17.77
C PHE A 120 7.72 31.55 18.14
N ASP A 121 7.12 30.36 18.02
CA ASP A 121 5.73 30.12 18.44
C ASP A 121 5.58 30.20 19.96
N GLY A 122 4.58 30.96 20.42
CA GLY A 122 4.40 31.25 21.84
C GLY A 122 5.46 32.21 22.40
N GLU A 123 6.25 31.76 23.37
CA GLU A 123 7.41 32.51 23.86
C GLU A 123 8.64 32.17 23.04
N ALA A 124 9.17 33.16 22.32
CA ALA A 124 10.30 32.96 21.42
C ALA A 124 11.56 32.49 22.17
N ASP A 125 12.23 31.48 21.62
CA ASP A 125 13.52 31.00 22.10
C ASP A 125 14.60 32.05 21.79
N SER A 126 14.90 32.89 22.78
CA SER A 126 15.84 34.01 22.65
C SER A 126 17.26 33.58 22.27
N ALA A 127 17.69 32.41 22.74
CA ALA A 127 19.01 31.85 22.42
C ALA A 127 19.11 31.43 20.95
N TYR A 128 18.02 30.90 20.37
CA TYR A 128 17.92 30.68 18.94
C TYR A 128 17.83 32.01 18.18
N GLN A 129 16.91 32.91 18.57
CA GLN A 129 16.64 34.18 17.88
C GLN A 129 17.90 35.03 17.64
N ALA A 130 18.79 35.11 18.64
CA ALA A 130 20.03 35.87 18.54
C ALA A 130 20.99 35.38 17.43
N LYS A 131 20.87 34.14 16.94
CA LYS A 131 21.79 33.60 15.92
C LYS A 131 21.41 33.99 14.49
N PRO A 132 20.17 33.78 13.99
CA PRO A 132 19.76 34.31 12.71
C PRO A 132 19.96 35.83 12.61
N GLU A 133 19.67 36.60 13.66
CA GLU A 133 19.88 38.05 13.68
C GLU A 133 21.35 38.46 13.50
N ALA A 134 22.29 37.64 13.97
CA ALA A 134 23.72 37.85 13.82
C ALA A 134 24.33 37.13 12.60
N THR A 135 23.52 36.45 11.78
CA THR A 135 23.99 35.62 10.67
C THR A 135 23.39 36.05 9.33
N ILE A 136 24.27 36.38 8.39
CA ILE A 136 23.91 36.62 7.00
C ILE A 136 23.80 35.27 6.27
N LEU A 137 22.69 35.05 5.57
CA LEU A 137 22.38 33.83 4.83
C LEU A 137 22.58 34.05 3.32
N ILE A 138 23.56 33.36 2.74
CA ILE A 138 23.86 33.41 1.30
C ILE A 138 23.49 32.07 0.65
N GLY A 139 22.47 32.11 -0.21
CA GLY A 139 21.97 30.96 -0.95
C GLY A 139 22.75 30.66 -2.23
N VAL A 140 22.73 29.40 -2.65
CA VAL A 140 23.29 28.94 -3.93
C VAL A 140 22.34 27.96 -4.60
N ASP A 141 22.43 27.91 -5.93
CA ASP A 141 21.80 26.85 -6.72
C ASP A 141 22.26 25.45 -6.27
N CYS A 142 21.38 24.46 -6.42
CA CYS A 142 21.63 23.10 -5.91
C CYS A 142 21.65 22.09 -7.05
N ASP A 143 22.68 21.24 -7.08
CA ASP A 143 22.73 20.05 -7.93
C ASP A 143 22.08 18.85 -7.21
N PRO A 144 20.85 18.45 -7.58
CA PRO A 144 20.13 17.44 -6.82
C PRO A 144 20.61 16.02 -7.10
N ASP A 145 20.57 15.17 -6.09
CA ASP A 145 20.81 13.74 -6.24
C ASP A 145 19.52 12.90 -6.27
N GLU A 146 19.67 11.59 -6.47
CA GLU A 146 18.57 10.61 -6.58
C GLU A 146 17.69 10.49 -5.31
N HIS A 147 18.14 11.00 -4.17
CA HIS A 147 17.38 10.91 -2.91
C HIS A 147 16.44 12.10 -2.70
N CYS A 148 16.57 13.15 -3.52
CA CYS A 148 15.87 14.40 -3.33
C CYS A 148 14.47 14.40 -3.97
N PHE A 149 13.47 14.89 -3.25
CA PHE A 149 12.08 15.08 -3.72
C PHE A 149 11.53 16.47 -3.36
N CYS A 150 12.42 17.45 -3.10
CA CYS A 150 12.05 18.82 -2.71
C CYS A 150 11.12 19.55 -3.69
N SER A 151 11.12 19.20 -4.99
CA SER A 151 10.15 19.72 -5.95
C SER A 151 8.72 19.25 -5.65
N SER A 152 8.53 18.01 -5.21
CA SER A 152 7.22 17.54 -4.72
C SER A 152 6.80 18.23 -3.43
N MET A 153 7.75 18.75 -2.66
CA MET A 153 7.48 19.51 -1.43
C MET A 153 7.35 21.02 -1.69
N GLY A 154 7.56 21.51 -2.92
CA GLY A 154 7.56 22.94 -3.24
C GLY A 154 8.69 23.75 -2.59
N THR A 155 9.83 23.12 -2.33
CA THR A 155 10.99 23.72 -1.61
C THR A 155 12.29 23.68 -2.42
N ASP A 156 12.18 23.42 -3.72
CA ASP A 156 13.27 23.42 -4.69
C ASP A 156 13.65 24.82 -5.19
N ARG A 157 12.86 25.84 -4.84
CA ARG A 157 13.06 27.26 -5.17
C ARG A 157 12.76 28.11 -3.95
N VAL A 158 13.28 29.32 -3.92
CA VAL A 158 13.07 30.27 -2.83
C VAL A 158 12.89 31.67 -3.41
N ALA A 159 11.94 32.44 -2.89
CA ALA A 159 11.68 33.82 -3.33
C ALA A 159 12.26 34.87 -2.37
N ASP A 160 12.43 34.53 -1.10
CA ASP A 160 12.77 35.45 0.01
C ASP A 160 13.51 34.70 1.15
N GLY A 161 13.79 35.34 2.28
CA GLY A 161 14.41 34.65 3.45
C GLY A 161 15.88 34.28 3.26
N PHE A 162 16.59 35.06 2.43
CA PHE A 162 18.04 35.06 2.27
C PHE A 162 18.50 36.52 2.07
N ASP A 163 19.77 36.80 2.34
CA ASP A 163 20.34 38.13 2.09
C ASP A 163 20.83 38.26 0.66
N LEU A 164 21.51 37.23 0.17
CA LEU A 164 22.01 37.12 -1.21
C LEU A 164 21.76 35.71 -1.75
N PHE A 165 21.49 35.57 -3.04
CA PHE A 165 21.35 34.26 -3.70
C PHE A 165 22.15 34.20 -4.98
N PHE A 166 23.04 33.21 -5.11
CA PHE A 166 23.94 33.05 -6.25
C PHE A 166 23.37 32.00 -7.22
N HIS A 167 22.96 32.44 -8.40
CA HIS A 167 22.57 31.57 -9.50
C HIS A 167 23.74 31.27 -10.42
N ARG A 168 23.88 30.00 -10.83
CA ARG A 168 24.96 29.55 -11.71
C ARG A 168 24.64 29.91 -13.17
N LEU A 169 25.60 30.54 -13.84
CA LEU A 169 25.69 30.67 -15.30
C LEU A 169 27.00 30.02 -15.77
N ASP A 170 27.13 29.67 -17.06
CA ASP A 170 28.24 28.84 -17.59
C ASP A 170 29.65 29.23 -17.10
N SER A 171 29.95 30.53 -16.97
CA SER A 171 31.28 31.04 -16.57
C SER A 171 31.25 32.09 -15.45
N ARG A 172 30.08 32.35 -14.85
CA ARG A 172 29.86 33.40 -13.85
C ARG A 172 28.64 33.11 -12.99
N TYR A 173 28.44 33.88 -11.94
CA TYR A 173 27.24 33.82 -11.12
C TYR A 173 26.39 35.06 -11.33
N LEU A 174 25.09 34.90 -11.16
CA LEU A 174 24.15 36.01 -11.09
C LEU A 174 23.61 36.10 -9.66
N VAL A 175 23.93 37.19 -8.97
CA VAL A 175 23.52 37.41 -7.59
C VAL A 175 22.20 38.14 -7.55
N GLN A 176 21.22 37.55 -6.86
CA GLN A 176 19.97 38.18 -6.47
C GLN A 176 20.11 38.75 -5.06
N VAL A 177 19.66 39.99 -4.87
CA VAL A 177 19.59 40.63 -3.56
C VAL A 177 18.25 40.33 -2.90
N GLY A 178 18.28 39.80 -1.68
CA GLY A 178 17.08 39.41 -0.92
C GLY A 178 16.80 40.28 0.32
N SER A 179 17.79 41.06 0.79
CA SER A 179 17.64 41.94 1.96
C SER A 179 18.45 43.25 1.82
N GLU A 180 18.11 44.26 2.62
CA GLU A 180 18.89 45.50 2.73
C GLU A 180 20.32 45.25 3.22
N GLN A 181 20.50 44.26 4.11
CA GLN A 181 21.84 43.87 4.58
C GLN A 181 22.66 43.23 3.45
N GLY A 182 22.04 42.39 2.61
CA GLY A 182 22.65 41.84 1.40
C GLY A 182 23.13 42.93 0.43
N GLU A 183 22.30 43.94 0.22
CA GLU A 183 22.63 45.09 -0.63
C GLU A 183 23.84 45.87 -0.09
N GLN A 184 23.85 46.15 1.22
CA GLN A 184 24.97 46.81 1.89
C GLN A 184 26.27 46.00 1.81
N LEU A 185 26.18 44.66 1.93
CA LEU A 185 27.33 43.77 1.79
C LEU A 185 27.94 43.84 0.40
N LEU A 186 27.12 43.78 -0.65
CA LEU A 186 27.59 43.88 -2.03
C LEU A 186 28.23 45.24 -2.30
N CYS A 187 27.59 46.33 -1.87
CA CYS A 187 28.15 47.67 -2.01
C CYS A 187 29.49 47.85 -1.28
N ARG A 188 29.65 47.24 -0.11
CA ARG A 188 30.87 47.40 0.71
C ARG A 188 32.01 46.46 0.29
N HIS A 189 31.70 45.22 -0.04
CA HIS A 189 32.69 44.15 -0.23
C HIS A 189 32.85 43.73 -1.70
N ALA A 190 31.93 44.14 -2.59
CA ALA A 190 31.95 43.83 -4.04
C ALA A 190 31.54 45.04 -4.91
N ALA A 191 32.02 46.25 -4.56
CA ALA A 191 31.63 47.52 -5.20
C ALA A 191 31.87 47.61 -6.73
N LYS A 192 32.70 46.72 -7.29
CA LYS A 192 33.03 46.70 -8.73
C LYS A 192 32.00 45.95 -9.59
N VAL A 193 31.03 45.29 -8.96
CA VAL A 193 30.03 44.50 -9.66
C VAL A 193 28.94 45.43 -10.22
N ALA A 194 28.70 45.36 -11.53
CA ALA A 194 27.70 46.18 -12.21
C ALA A 194 26.27 45.77 -11.84
N GLU A 195 25.37 46.74 -11.66
CA GLU A 195 23.94 46.51 -11.48
C GLU A 195 23.25 46.31 -12.84
N ARG A 196 22.22 45.45 -12.88
CA ARG A 196 21.44 45.17 -14.09
C ARG A 196 19.94 45.36 -13.82
N ASP A 197 19.24 45.97 -14.79
CA ASP A 197 17.77 46.10 -14.79
C ASP A 197 17.05 44.75 -14.66
N PRO A 198 15.81 44.73 -14.12
CA PRO A 198 15.10 43.51 -13.74
C PRO A 198 14.55 42.77 -14.98
N GLU A 199 15.37 41.90 -15.58
CA GLU A 199 14.98 40.56 -16.01
C GLU A 199 16.20 39.79 -16.57
N PRO A 200 16.48 38.62 -15.97
CA PRO A 200 16.64 37.43 -16.78
C PRO A 200 15.60 36.39 -16.37
N PRO A 201 15.19 35.48 -17.28
CA PRO A 201 14.37 34.34 -16.86
C PRO A 201 15.18 33.62 -15.79
N LEU A 202 14.63 33.52 -14.58
CA LEU A 202 15.11 32.55 -13.60
C LEU A 202 15.42 31.28 -14.40
N PRO A 203 16.65 30.75 -14.40
CA PRO A 203 16.87 29.45 -15.00
C PRO A 203 15.87 28.55 -14.29
N LEU A 204 14.83 28.13 -15.03
CA LEU A 204 13.84 27.19 -14.53
C LEU A 204 14.68 25.96 -14.22
N GLN A 205 15.12 25.84 -12.97
CA GLN A 205 15.69 24.62 -12.45
C GLN A 205 14.53 23.65 -12.34
N ALA A 206 14.02 23.22 -13.49
CA ALA A 206 13.22 22.03 -13.62
C ALA A 206 14.20 20.90 -13.28
N LYS A 207 14.28 20.61 -11.98
CA LYS A 207 15.02 19.45 -11.50
C LYS A 207 14.21 18.25 -11.96
N HIS A 208 14.55 17.73 -13.14
CA HIS A 208 13.96 16.52 -13.67
C HIS A 208 14.41 15.38 -12.76
N ARG A 209 13.48 14.72 -12.07
CA ARG A 209 13.82 13.72 -11.04
C ARG A 209 12.93 12.49 -11.14
N ASP A 210 13.56 11.35 -10.87
CA ASP A 210 12.93 10.03 -10.88
C ASP A 210 12.09 9.77 -9.61
N LYS A 211 12.43 10.42 -8.48
CA LYS A 211 11.74 10.25 -7.19
C LYS A 211 10.87 11.47 -6.88
N ARG A 212 9.55 11.25 -6.90
CA ARG A 212 8.53 12.27 -6.61
C ARG A 212 7.36 11.67 -5.83
N LEU A 213 6.61 12.52 -5.15
CA LEU A 213 5.27 12.15 -4.71
C LEU A 213 4.38 11.95 -5.95
N ASN A 214 3.58 10.90 -5.94
CA ASN A 214 2.63 10.60 -7.02
C ASN A 214 1.33 11.41 -6.91
N PHE A 215 1.25 12.29 -5.91
CA PHE A 215 0.08 13.05 -5.53
C PHE A 215 0.50 14.43 -4.98
N PRO A 216 -0.43 15.41 -4.88
CA PRO A 216 -0.13 16.76 -4.40
C PRO A 216 0.28 16.80 -2.91
N VAL A 217 1.15 17.75 -2.55
CA VAL A 217 1.67 17.89 -1.17
C VAL A 217 0.56 18.15 -0.15
N GLU A 218 -0.51 18.83 -0.57
CA GLU A 218 -1.69 19.17 0.22
C GLU A 218 -2.45 17.91 0.69
N SER A 219 -2.33 16.80 -0.04
CA SER A 219 -2.98 15.53 0.33
C SER A 219 -2.22 14.75 1.41
N LEU A 220 -1.01 15.17 1.80
CA LEU A 220 -0.21 14.46 2.82
C LEU A 220 -0.89 14.42 4.18
N ALA A 221 -1.47 15.54 4.63
CA ALA A 221 -2.13 15.61 5.93
C ALA A 221 -3.40 14.73 5.99
N PRO A 222 -4.30 14.73 4.98
CA PRO A 222 -5.39 13.76 4.86
C PRO A 222 -4.93 12.30 4.82
N VAL A 223 -3.94 11.96 3.97
CA VAL A 223 -3.42 10.59 3.85
C VAL A 223 -2.91 10.08 5.20
N LEU A 224 -2.10 10.87 5.89
CA LEU A 224 -1.59 10.49 7.21
C LEU A 224 -2.69 10.40 8.27
N LYS A 225 -3.72 11.25 8.21
CA LYS A 225 -4.86 11.16 9.13
C LYS A 225 -5.56 9.81 9.02
N GLN A 226 -5.79 9.33 7.80
CA GLN A 226 -6.46 8.05 7.55
C GLN A 226 -5.55 6.85 7.84
N SER A 227 -4.24 7.02 7.67
CA SER A 227 -3.29 5.92 7.83
C SER A 227 -2.79 5.70 9.26
N TYR A 228 -3.45 6.22 10.30
CA TYR A 228 -2.90 6.20 11.67
C TYR A 228 -2.64 4.78 12.20
N ASP A 229 -3.57 3.86 11.93
CA ASP A 229 -3.56 2.47 12.42
C ASP A 229 -3.04 1.46 11.38
N GLU A 230 -2.42 1.94 10.29
CA GLU A 230 -1.96 1.07 9.19
C GLU A 230 -0.78 0.16 9.60
N PRO A 231 -0.73 -1.10 9.13
CA PRO A 231 0.34 -2.05 9.46
C PRO A 231 1.74 -1.61 9.04
N VAL A 232 1.85 -0.69 8.08
CA VAL A 232 3.11 -0.12 7.60
C VAL A 232 3.96 0.46 8.74
N TRP A 233 3.36 0.99 9.81
CA TRP A 233 4.13 1.52 10.94
C TRP A 233 4.86 0.42 11.70
N GLN A 234 4.25 -0.76 11.83
CA GLN A 234 4.89 -1.92 12.46
C GLN A 234 6.03 -2.45 11.60
N GLU A 235 5.86 -2.49 10.27
CA GLU A 235 6.91 -2.86 9.33
C GLU A 235 8.11 -1.89 9.42
N LEU A 236 7.86 -0.59 9.41
CA LEU A 236 8.90 0.43 9.55
C LEU A 236 9.58 0.36 10.92
N GLY A 237 8.81 0.13 11.98
CA GLY A 237 9.32 -0.04 13.34
C GLY A 237 10.25 -1.24 13.47
N GLY A 238 9.90 -2.38 12.86
CA GLY A 238 10.72 -3.60 12.87
C GLY A 238 12.05 -3.46 12.13
N ARG A 239 12.15 -2.52 11.18
CA ARG A 239 13.39 -2.21 10.44
C ARG A 239 14.21 -1.09 11.08
N CYS A 240 13.57 -0.19 11.82
CA CYS A 240 14.20 1.01 12.36
C CYS A 240 15.17 0.69 13.50
N LEU A 241 16.43 1.09 13.34
CA LEU A 241 17.47 0.93 14.37
C LEU A 241 17.38 1.95 15.52
N GLY A 242 16.54 2.98 15.41
CA GLY A 242 16.44 4.04 16.43
C GLY A 242 17.64 4.99 16.50
N CYS A 243 18.56 4.97 15.52
CA CYS A 243 19.83 5.72 15.57
C CYS A 243 19.69 7.25 15.45
N GLY A 244 18.52 7.79 15.15
CA GLY A 244 18.28 9.23 15.05
C GLY A 244 18.90 9.94 13.84
N ALA A 245 19.61 9.25 12.93
CA ALA A 245 20.22 9.88 11.74
C ALA A 245 19.22 10.77 10.96
N CYS A 246 17.97 10.30 10.85
CA CYS A 246 16.91 10.99 10.14
C CYS A 246 16.45 12.32 10.77
N THR A 247 16.69 12.56 12.05
CA THR A 247 16.34 13.80 12.76
C THR A 247 17.57 14.68 12.96
N LEU A 248 18.72 14.08 13.30
CA LEU A 248 19.98 14.79 13.51
C LEU A 248 20.47 15.49 12.23
N LEU A 249 20.32 14.85 11.08
CA LEU A 249 20.72 15.42 9.77
C LEU A 249 19.65 16.29 9.13
N CYS A 250 18.42 16.25 9.66
CA CYS A 250 17.32 16.98 9.08
C CYS A 250 17.48 18.48 9.37
N PRO A 251 17.40 19.34 8.34
CA PRO A 251 17.62 20.78 8.51
C PRO A 251 16.51 21.47 9.32
N SER A 252 15.32 20.87 9.39
CA SER A 252 14.13 21.41 10.07
C SER A 252 13.73 20.64 11.34
N CYS A 253 14.58 19.75 11.84
CA CYS A 253 14.34 19.07 13.12
C CYS A 253 14.96 19.89 14.27
N TYR A 254 14.17 20.15 15.30
CA TYR A 254 14.49 21.06 16.40
C TYR A 254 14.28 20.45 17.80
N CYS A 255 14.06 19.13 17.92
CA CYS A 255 13.97 18.50 19.24
C CYS A 255 15.30 18.63 19.99
N PHE A 256 15.25 18.97 21.27
CA PHE A 256 16.43 19.16 22.11
C PHE A 256 16.20 18.69 23.54
N ASN A 257 17.30 18.46 24.24
CA ASN A 257 17.35 18.17 25.65
C ASN A 257 18.15 19.26 26.38
N LEU A 258 17.92 19.41 27.68
CA LEU A 258 18.63 20.32 28.57
C LEU A 258 19.33 19.51 29.64
N GLN A 259 20.64 19.70 29.76
CA GLN A 259 21.45 19.00 30.74
C GLN A 259 22.50 19.93 31.33
N ASP A 260 22.72 19.77 32.63
CA ASP A 260 23.78 20.46 33.34
C ASP A 260 25.05 19.62 33.30
N ARG A 261 26.16 20.20 32.83
CA ARG A 261 27.49 19.59 32.84
C ARG A 261 28.32 20.24 33.94
N MET A 262 28.68 19.45 34.93
CA MET A 262 29.50 19.91 36.05
C MET A 262 30.96 19.99 35.64
N ASP A 263 31.64 21.06 36.05
CA ASP A 263 33.09 21.13 36.03
C ASP A 263 33.66 20.10 37.03
N LEU A 264 34.92 19.70 36.83
CA LEU A 264 35.59 18.75 37.71
C LEU A 264 35.69 19.24 39.18
N SER A 265 35.61 20.56 39.40
CA SER A 265 35.56 21.17 40.73
C SER A 265 34.26 20.86 41.49
N LEU A 266 33.19 20.47 40.78
CA LEU A 266 31.82 20.31 41.28
C LEU A 266 31.19 21.60 41.88
N ASN A 267 31.89 22.73 41.81
CA ASN A 267 31.42 24.03 42.31
C ASN A 267 30.89 24.93 41.19
N SER A 268 31.02 24.52 39.93
CA SER A 268 30.54 25.25 38.77
C SER A 268 30.18 24.28 37.65
N GLY A 269 29.46 24.79 36.67
CA GLY A 269 29.07 24.01 35.51
C GLY A 269 28.36 24.85 34.47
N GLU A 270 27.90 24.19 33.42
CA GLU A 270 27.19 24.83 32.32
C GLU A 270 25.86 24.14 32.05
N ARG A 271 24.82 24.94 31.79
CA ARG A 271 23.57 24.41 31.21
C ARG A 271 23.71 24.34 29.71
N VAL A 272 23.61 23.14 29.17
CA VAL A 272 23.81 22.89 27.74
C VAL A 272 22.54 22.33 27.13
N ARG A 273 22.10 22.98 26.05
CA ARG A 273 21.11 22.47 25.12
C ARG A 273 21.80 21.53 24.14
N THR A 274 21.23 20.34 23.97
CA THR A 274 21.72 19.37 22.98
C THR A 274 20.64 18.87 22.07
N TRP A 275 20.98 18.53 20.82
CA TRP A 275 20.01 17.89 19.95
C TRP A 275 19.53 16.57 20.55
N ASP A 276 18.23 16.37 20.44
CA ASP A 276 17.58 15.14 20.84
C ASP A 276 16.72 14.64 19.68
N SER A 277 16.24 13.41 19.79
CA SER A 277 15.55 12.74 18.70
C SER A 277 14.34 12.00 19.24
N CYS A 278 13.21 12.19 18.57
CA CYS A 278 12.01 11.40 18.81
C CYS A 278 12.17 9.90 18.50
N GLN A 279 13.35 9.46 18.03
CA GLN A 279 13.70 8.05 17.83
C GLN A 279 14.47 7.43 19.01
N PHE A 280 15.05 8.26 19.89
CA PHE A 280 15.83 7.79 21.04
C PHE A 280 14.92 7.26 22.16
N ASP A 281 15.46 6.33 22.94
CA ASP A 281 14.79 5.62 24.02
C ASP A 281 14.44 6.48 25.22
N GLN A 282 15.25 7.49 25.50
CA GLN A 282 15.04 8.38 26.65
C GLN A 282 14.09 9.55 26.34
N PHE A 283 13.77 9.81 25.07
CA PHE A 283 13.05 11.02 24.64
C PHE A 283 11.65 11.17 25.27
N THR A 284 10.94 10.07 25.47
CA THR A 284 9.56 10.05 25.99
C THR A 284 9.43 9.46 27.40
N ARG A 285 10.57 9.26 28.09
CA ARG A 285 10.58 8.62 29.40
C ARG A 285 10.17 9.61 30.50
N VAL A 286 9.28 9.20 31.39
CA VAL A 286 8.82 10.02 32.53
C VAL A 286 9.37 9.51 33.87
N ALA A 287 9.22 10.31 34.93
CA ALA A 287 9.77 10.02 36.26
C ALA A 287 9.34 8.65 36.85
N GLY A 288 8.18 8.14 36.47
CA GLY A 288 7.70 6.79 36.83
C GLY A 288 8.44 5.64 36.14
N ARG A 289 9.46 5.94 35.32
CA ARG A 289 10.16 5.02 34.40
C ARG A 289 9.33 4.50 33.23
N ASP A 290 8.04 4.83 33.18
CA ASP A 290 7.17 4.59 32.04
C ASP A 290 7.65 5.37 30.80
N ASP A 291 7.43 4.77 29.64
CA ASP A 291 7.67 5.38 28.33
C ASP A 291 6.39 5.23 27.51
N PHE A 292 5.72 6.36 27.22
CA PHE A 292 4.47 6.39 26.45
C PHE A 292 4.69 6.21 24.94
N ARG A 293 5.95 6.07 24.49
CA ARG A 293 6.31 5.74 23.12
C ARG A 293 7.52 4.82 23.08
N SER A 294 7.36 3.65 23.69
CA SER A 294 8.43 2.67 23.92
C SER A 294 8.91 1.92 22.68
N ASN A 295 8.06 1.77 21.65
CA ASN A 295 8.39 1.02 20.44
C ASN A 295 8.76 1.93 19.26
N GLN A 296 9.56 1.38 18.33
CA GLN A 296 10.02 2.12 17.14
C GLN A 296 8.90 2.38 16.12
N ALA A 297 7.83 1.58 16.10
CA ALA A 297 6.70 1.79 15.21
C ALA A 297 5.99 3.12 15.52
N ASP A 298 5.70 3.36 16.80
CA ASP A 298 5.08 4.60 17.26
C ASP A 298 6.01 5.80 17.07
N ARG A 299 7.33 5.63 17.24
CA ARG A 299 8.34 6.68 16.99
C ARG A 299 8.46 7.04 15.51
N GLN A 300 8.42 6.05 14.61
CA GLN A 300 8.38 6.32 13.17
C GLN A 300 7.06 6.99 12.78
N ARG A 301 5.91 6.48 13.26
CA ARG A 301 4.61 7.13 13.04
C ARG A 301 4.66 8.59 13.50
N HIS A 302 5.12 8.85 14.72
CA HIS A 302 5.25 10.21 15.25
C HIS A 302 6.16 11.11 14.38
N ARG A 303 7.31 10.60 13.92
CA ARG A 303 8.20 11.34 13.00
C ARG A 303 7.47 11.74 11.72
N PHE A 304 6.79 10.82 11.04
CA PHE A 304 6.08 11.12 9.80
C PHE A 304 4.95 12.13 10.06
N PHE A 305 4.15 11.93 11.10
CA PHE A 305 3.08 12.83 11.45
C PHE A 305 3.58 14.24 11.78
N ARG A 306 4.66 14.37 12.57
CA ARG A 306 5.22 15.71 12.83
C ARG A 306 5.83 16.31 11.58
N LYS A 307 6.42 15.52 10.67
CA LYS A 307 7.02 16.07 9.44
C LYS A 307 6.00 16.53 8.39
N TYR A 308 4.85 15.88 8.29
CA TYR A 308 3.96 16.07 7.13
C TYR A 308 2.51 16.45 7.49
N LYS A 309 2.06 16.20 8.73
CA LYS A 309 0.68 16.48 9.15
C LYS A 309 0.57 17.60 10.18
N TYR A 310 1.25 17.48 11.33
CA TYR A 310 0.97 18.38 12.46
C TYR A 310 1.38 19.84 12.21
N LEU A 311 2.50 20.10 11.53
CA LEU A 311 2.84 21.47 11.13
C LEU A 311 1.93 21.97 10.01
N TRP A 312 1.42 21.07 9.16
CA TRP A 312 0.47 21.45 8.13
C TRP A 312 -0.81 21.99 8.76
N ASP A 313 -1.34 21.29 9.76
CA ASP A 313 -2.55 21.72 10.47
C ASP A 313 -2.38 23.10 11.14
N GLN A 314 -1.16 23.43 11.61
CA GLN A 314 -0.87 24.66 12.35
C GLN A 314 -0.47 25.84 11.46
N TYR A 315 0.44 25.62 10.50
CA TYR A 315 1.08 26.68 9.69
C TYR A 315 0.82 26.54 8.18
N GLN A 316 0.02 25.55 7.75
CA GLN A 316 -0.19 25.19 6.33
C GLN A 316 1.14 24.94 5.58
N ARG A 317 2.14 24.43 6.30
CA ARG A 317 3.48 24.12 5.80
C ARG A 317 3.93 22.78 6.33
N THR A 318 4.53 21.95 5.49
CA THR A 318 5.16 20.71 5.96
C THR A 318 6.55 21.01 6.54
N ALA A 319 6.98 20.26 7.55
CA ALA A 319 8.35 20.42 8.06
C ALA A 319 9.39 19.76 7.13
N CYS A 320 9.00 18.86 6.23
CA CYS A 320 9.94 18.20 5.34
C CYS A 320 10.21 19.05 4.09
N VAL A 321 11.48 19.42 3.89
CA VAL A 321 11.94 20.17 2.71
C VAL A 321 12.43 19.27 1.56
N GLY A 322 12.18 17.96 1.63
CA GLY A 322 12.53 17.01 0.55
C GLY A 322 14.01 16.92 0.16
N CYS A 323 14.95 17.33 1.03
CA CYS A 323 16.40 17.37 0.77
C CYS A 323 17.10 16.00 0.67
N GLY A 324 16.39 14.89 0.95
CA GLY A 324 16.94 13.53 0.81
C GLY A 324 17.97 13.10 1.86
N ARG A 325 18.52 14.00 2.69
CA ARG A 325 19.57 13.68 3.70
C ARG A 325 19.21 12.50 4.61
N CYS A 326 17.96 12.44 5.06
CA CYS A 326 17.49 11.34 5.91
C CYS A 326 17.35 10.00 5.18
N SER A 327 17.11 10.01 3.86
CA SER A 327 17.06 8.80 3.03
C SER A 327 18.47 8.26 2.79
N ARG A 328 19.42 9.17 2.52
CA ARG A 328 20.82 8.86 2.20
C ARG A 328 21.53 8.11 3.34
N GLU A 329 21.37 8.61 4.57
CA GLU A 329 22.06 8.07 5.75
C GLU A 329 21.26 6.99 6.50
N CYS A 330 20.09 6.58 5.97
CA CYS A 330 19.28 5.57 6.64
C CYS A 330 19.81 4.17 6.37
N LEU A 331 20.50 3.58 7.35
CA LEU A 331 20.97 2.18 7.30
C LEU A 331 19.85 1.15 7.07
N ALA A 332 18.62 1.49 7.44
CA ALA A 332 17.44 0.64 7.25
C ALA A 332 16.71 0.89 5.91
N ASN A 333 17.20 1.78 5.05
CA ASN A 333 16.58 2.17 3.78
C ASN A 333 15.13 2.65 3.91
N ILE A 334 14.81 3.41 4.97
CA ILE A 334 13.49 4.02 5.17
C ILE A 334 13.46 5.37 4.43
N ARG A 335 12.87 5.36 3.22
CA ARG A 335 12.78 6.52 2.34
C ARG A 335 11.39 7.16 2.44
N PRO A 336 11.26 8.43 2.86
CA PRO A 336 9.95 9.02 3.07
C PRO A 336 9.06 9.05 1.83
N VAL A 337 9.61 9.35 0.64
CA VAL A 337 8.84 9.38 -0.61
C VAL A 337 8.19 8.04 -0.94
N GLU A 338 8.88 6.92 -0.68
CA GLU A 338 8.37 5.57 -0.95
C GLU A 338 7.26 5.20 0.04
N VAL A 339 7.46 5.53 1.32
CA VAL A 339 6.45 5.32 2.36
C VAL A 339 5.18 6.13 2.08
N LEU A 340 5.33 7.41 1.74
CA LEU A 340 4.20 8.31 1.48
C LEU A 340 3.41 7.89 0.23
N ASN A 341 4.08 7.51 -0.86
CA ASN A 341 3.43 6.97 -2.05
C ASN A 341 2.68 5.67 -1.75
N ARG A 342 3.30 4.74 -1.01
CA ARG A 342 2.64 3.50 -0.60
C ARG A 342 1.38 3.77 0.22
N LEU A 343 1.45 4.66 1.21
CA LEU A 343 0.31 5.04 2.03
C LEU A 343 -0.83 5.61 1.18
N HIS A 344 -0.52 6.49 0.24
CA HIS A 344 -1.51 7.05 -0.67
C HIS A 344 -2.14 6.00 -1.59
N ASP A 345 -1.34 5.08 -2.15
CA ASP A 345 -1.82 4.00 -3.01
C ASP A 345 -2.72 3.02 -2.23
N GLU A 346 -2.36 2.70 -0.98
CA GLU A 346 -3.16 1.87 -0.08
C GLU A 346 -4.51 2.54 0.24
N GLN A 347 -4.52 3.85 0.55
CA GLN A 347 -5.78 4.59 0.76
C GLN A 347 -6.65 4.65 -0.49
N THR A 348 -6.05 4.92 -1.65
CA THR A 348 -6.78 4.95 -2.94
C THR A 348 -7.41 3.58 -3.25
N ARG A 349 -6.70 2.48 -2.95
CA ARG A 349 -7.26 1.11 -3.07
C ARG A 349 -8.37 0.86 -2.07
N GLN A 350 -8.21 1.26 -0.81
CA GLN A 350 -9.26 1.11 0.21
C GLN A 350 -10.52 1.93 -0.13
N GLU A 351 -10.37 3.14 -0.66
CA GLU A 351 -11.50 3.95 -1.16
C GLU A 351 -12.17 3.31 -2.39
N ALA A 352 -11.40 2.66 -3.28
CA ALA A 352 -11.95 1.89 -4.39
C ALA A 352 -12.69 0.62 -3.94
N VAL A 353 -12.27 0.01 -2.82
CA VAL A 353 -12.84 -1.22 -2.24
C VAL A 353 -13.98 -0.92 -1.26
N THR A 354 -14.12 0.31 -0.77
CA THR A 354 -15.26 0.71 0.09
C THR A 354 -16.56 0.47 -0.69
N PRO A 355 -17.42 -0.48 -0.27
CA PRO A 355 -18.54 -0.90 -1.08
C PRO A 355 -19.52 0.26 -1.28
N ARG A 356 -19.60 0.77 -2.51
CA ARG A 356 -20.69 1.67 -2.88
C ARG A 356 -22.00 0.89 -2.76
N ALA A 357 -23.08 1.55 -2.36
CA ALA A 357 -24.40 0.90 -2.30
C ALA A 357 -24.70 0.17 -3.62
N GLY A 358 -24.94 -1.14 -3.56
CA GLY A 358 -25.24 -1.98 -4.71
C GLY A 358 -24.01 -2.53 -5.47
N SER A 359 -22.79 -2.25 -5.01
CA SER A 359 -21.56 -2.81 -5.60
C SER A 359 -21.54 -4.34 -5.59
N GLU A 360 -22.23 -4.99 -4.65
CA GLU A 360 -22.39 -6.44 -4.56
C GLU A 360 -23.18 -7.06 -5.74
N TYR A 361 -23.91 -6.24 -6.49
CA TYR A 361 -24.62 -6.63 -7.72
C TYR A 361 -23.83 -6.30 -9.00
N ARG A 362 -22.64 -5.69 -8.90
CA ARG A 362 -21.83 -5.33 -10.06
C ARG A 362 -21.03 -6.56 -10.54
N PRO A 363 -21.26 -7.08 -11.76
CA PRO A 363 -20.42 -8.12 -12.32
C PRO A 363 -19.05 -7.60 -12.71
N LEU A 364 -18.04 -8.43 -12.50
CA LEU A 364 -16.74 -8.33 -13.13
C LEU A 364 -16.83 -8.84 -14.58
N LEU A 365 -16.01 -8.33 -15.49
CA LEU A 365 -16.01 -8.79 -16.88
C LEU A 365 -14.96 -9.88 -17.07
N ALA A 366 -15.39 -11.07 -17.48
CA ALA A 366 -14.53 -12.19 -17.80
C ALA A 366 -14.51 -12.44 -19.31
N GLU A 367 -13.36 -12.81 -19.85
CA GLU A 367 -13.15 -13.11 -21.27
C GLU A 367 -13.35 -14.61 -21.53
N ILE A 368 -14.07 -14.97 -22.60
CA ILE A 368 -14.22 -16.38 -23.01
C ILE A 368 -12.95 -16.82 -23.76
N LEU A 369 -12.20 -17.75 -23.17
CA LEU A 369 -10.95 -18.27 -23.75
C LEU A 369 -11.17 -19.42 -24.72
N SER A 370 -12.12 -20.30 -24.41
CA SER A 370 -12.42 -21.45 -25.23
C SER A 370 -13.86 -21.89 -25.05
N VAL A 371 -14.43 -22.43 -26.12
CA VAL A 371 -15.78 -22.97 -26.17
C VAL A 371 -15.71 -24.38 -26.74
N SER A 372 -16.24 -25.36 -26.01
CA SER A 372 -16.33 -26.75 -26.45
C SER A 372 -17.78 -27.24 -26.37
N GLU A 373 -18.30 -27.75 -27.47
CA GLU A 373 -19.65 -28.33 -27.52
C GLU A 373 -19.56 -29.80 -27.11
N LEU A 374 -20.18 -30.15 -25.97
CA LEU A 374 -20.14 -31.51 -25.42
C LEU A 374 -21.33 -32.35 -25.90
N THR A 375 -22.48 -31.70 -26.07
CA THR A 375 -23.71 -32.30 -26.62
C THR A 375 -24.40 -31.23 -27.49
N PRO A 376 -25.46 -31.57 -28.26
CA PRO A 376 -26.23 -30.59 -29.02
C PRO A 376 -26.80 -29.43 -28.20
N ASN A 377 -26.94 -29.60 -26.88
CA ASN A 377 -27.52 -28.58 -25.99
C ASN A 377 -26.54 -28.06 -24.93
N ASP A 378 -25.35 -28.63 -24.81
CA ASP A 378 -24.42 -28.39 -23.70
C ASP A 378 -23.07 -27.85 -24.20
N LYS A 379 -22.70 -26.67 -23.71
CA LYS A 379 -21.50 -25.94 -24.09
C LYS A 379 -20.63 -25.65 -22.88
N LEU A 380 -19.40 -26.17 -22.88
CA LEU A 380 -18.39 -25.85 -21.89
C LEU A 380 -17.65 -24.58 -22.30
N MET A 381 -17.60 -23.61 -21.40
CA MET A 381 -16.89 -22.35 -21.60
C MET A 381 -15.77 -22.24 -20.58
N ARG A 382 -14.57 -21.88 -21.05
CA ARG A 382 -13.47 -21.48 -20.19
C ARG A 382 -13.39 -19.96 -20.15
N LEU A 383 -13.42 -19.40 -18.94
CA LEU A 383 -13.46 -17.96 -18.70
C LEU A 383 -12.17 -17.52 -18.03
N ARG A 384 -11.56 -16.43 -18.52
CA ARG A 384 -10.52 -15.68 -17.81
C ARG A 384 -11.17 -14.60 -16.96
N LEU A 385 -10.97 -14.69 -15.68
CA LEU A 385 -11.45 -13.78 -14.67
C LEU A 385 -10.46 -12.60 -14.56
N PRO A 386 -10.94 -11.39 -14.26
CA PRO A 386 -10.05 -10.25 -14.05
C PRO A 386 -9.29 -10.32 -12.71
N GLU A 387 -9.79 -11.13 -11.77
CA GLU A 387 -9.18 -11.38 -10.47
C GLU A 387 -9.34 -12.86 -10.13
N SER A 388 -8.30 -13.46 -9.52
CA SER A 388 -8.36 -14.85 -9.04
C SER A 388 -9.29 -14.97 -7.83
N PHE A 389 -10.06 -16.05 -7.74
CA PHE A 389 -10.84 -16.35 -6.54
C PHE A 389 -10.55 -17.74 -5.98
N ILE A 390 -10.73 -17.89 -4.67
CA ILE A 390 -10.62 -19.18 -3.97
C ILE A 390 -12.03 -19.75 -3.84
N PHE A 391 -12.21 -21.01 -4.24
CA PHE A 391 -13.49 -21.69 -4.13
C PHE A 391 -13.30 -23.17 -3.75
N ARG A 392 -14.39 -23.82 -3.32
CA ARG A 392 -14.45 -25.26 -3.06
C ARG A 392 -15.24 -25.96 -4.15
N PRO A 393 -14.99 -27.25 -4.45
CA PRO A 393 -15.81 -28.00 -5.39
C PRO A 393 -17.29 -27.94 -5.01
N GLY A 394 -18.14 -27.55 -5.95
CA GLY A 394 -19.57 -27.31 -5.72
C GLY A 394 -19.96 -25.84 -5.53
N ALA A 395 -19.01 -24.92 -5.46
CA ALA A 395 -19.28 -23.49 -5.59
C ALA A 395 -19.76 -23.13 -7.01
N PHE A 396 -20.45 -21.99 -7.14
CA PHE A 396 -21.03 -21.54 -8.40
C PHE A 396 -20.76 -20.04 -8.65
N LEU A 397 -20.97 -19.60 -9.89
CA LEU A 397 -20.88 -18.21 -10.33
C LEU A 397 -22.24 -17.74 -10.85
N GLN A 398 -22.52 -16.45 -10.74
CA GLN A 398 -23.56 -15.80 -11.54
C GLN A 398 -22.95 -15.32 -12.84
N LEU A 399 -23.44 -15.83 -13.97
CA LEU A 399 -23.05 -15.33 -15.30
C LEU A 399 -24.13 -14.39 -15.82
N SER A 400 -23.70 -13.24 -16.33
CA SER A 400 -24.58 -12.17 -16.81
C SER A 400 -24.36 -11.92 -18.30
N VAL A 401 -25.46 -11.82 -19.05
CA VAL A 401 -25.48 -11.17 -20.37
C VAL A 401 -26.30 -9.89 -20.21
N PHE A 402 -25.65 -8.75 -20.40
CA PHE A 402 -26.28 -7.45 -20.17
C PHE A 402 -27.52 -7.28 -21.06
N GLY A 403 -28.62 -6.81 -20.45
CA GLY A 403 -29.94 -6.72 -21.09
C GLY A 403 -30.81 -7.99 -20.95
N LEU A 404 -30.23 -9.15 -20.63
CA LEU A 404 -30.95 -10.42 -20.46
C LEU A 404 -30.95 -10.92 -19.00
N GLY A 405 -30.05 -10.40 -18.17
CA GLY A 405 -29.95 -10.70 -16.74
C GLY A 405 -28.84 -11.70 -16.44
N GLU A 406 -28.99 -12.41 -15.32
CA GLU A 406 -27.98 -13.34 -14.79
C GLU A 406 -28.61 -14.64 -14.26
N ALA A 407 -27.80 -15.70 -14.20
CA ALA A 407 -28.17 -17.00 -13.64
C ALA A 407 -26.96 -17.73 -13.02
N PRO A 408 -27.20 -18.64 -12.05
CA PRO A 408 -26.15 -19.42 -11.41
C PRO A 408 -25.63 -20.56 -12.30
N PHE A 409 -24.32 -20.78 -12.31
CA PHE A 409 -23.65 -21.89 -12.98
C PHE A 409 -22.54 -22.46 -12.09
N THR A 410 -22.58 -23.77 -11.84
CA THR A 410 -21.55 -24.44 -11.04
C THR A 410 -20.18 -24.37 -11.72
N ILE A 411 -19.14 -24.15 -10.92
CA ILE A 411 -17.76 -24.17 -11.40
C ILE A 411 -17.35 -25.62 -11.63
N ALA A 412 -17.01 -25.97 -12.88
CA ALA A 412 -16.69 -27.31 -13.34
C ALA A 412 -15.18 -27.59 -13.39
N SER A 413 -14.34 -26.57 -13.23
CA SER A 413 -12.89 -26.67 -13.18
C SER A 413 -12.38 -27.07 -11.79
N LEU A 414 -11.09 -27.37 -11.72
CA LEU A 414 -10.38 -27.64 -10.48
C LEU A 414 -10.29 -26.35 -9.63
N PRO A 415 -10.48 -26.41 -8.30
CA PRO A 415 -10.24 -25.27 -7.40
C PRO A 415 -8.74 -25.03 -7.22
N GLU A 416 -8.11 -24.41 -8.21
CA GLU A 416 -6.74 -23.91 -8.12
C GLU A 416 -6.74 -22.39 -7.88
N HIS A 417 -5.63 -21.88 -7.36
CA HIS A 417 -5.36 -20.44 -7.42
C HIS A 417 -5.09 -20.07 -8.88
N GLY A 418 -6.15 -19.69 -9.59
CA GLY A 418 -6.06 -19.36 -11.01
C GLY A 418 -7.06 -18.29 -11.40
N GLU A 419 -6.77 -17.63 -12.51
CA GLU A 419 -7.64 -16.68 -13.18
C GLU A 419 -8.58 -17.38 -14.19
N GLU A 420 -8.56 -18.72 -14.26
CA GLU A 420 -9.34 -19.48 -15.24
C GLU A 420 -10.34 -20.42 -14.58
N VAL A 421 -11.59 -20.38 -15.07
CA VAL A 421 -12.64 -21.30 -14.63
C VAL A 421 -13.42 -21.87 -15.80
N GLU A 422 -13.93 -23.08 -15.62
CA GLU A 422 -14.80 -23.73 -16.59
C GLU A 422 -16.23 -23.77 -16.07
N VAL A 423 -17.19 -23.41 -16.92
CA VAL A 423 -18.62 -23.43 -16.62
C VAL A 423 -19.35 -24.14 -17.76
N MET A 424 -20.36 -24.94 -17.42
CA MET A 424 -21.19 -25.63 -18.40
C MET A 424 -22.54 -24.90 -18.54
N VAL A 425 -22.88 -24.50 -19.75
CA VAL A 425 -24.15 -23.84 -20.08
C VAL A 425 -25.04 -24.76 -20.91
N ARG A 426 -26.25 -25.09 -20.42
CA ARG A 426 -27.28 -25.81 -21.19
C ARG A 426 -28.28 -24.84 -21.83
N SER A 427 -28.53 -24.98 -23.13
CA SER A 427 -29.42 -24.11 -23.89
C SER A 427 -30.90 -24.41 -23.64
N THR A 428 -31.55 -23.66 -22.76
CA THR A 428 -32.95 -23.89 -22.33
C THR A 428 -33.75 -22.59 -22.25
N GLY A 429 -33.17 -21.54 -21.67
CA GLY A 429 -33.82 -20.24 -21.46
C GLY A 429 -33.25 -19.13 -22.34
N VAL A 430 -33.81 -17.93 -22.20
CA VAL A 430 -33.39 -16.74 -22.96
C VAL A 430 -31.92 -16.40 -22.70
N LEU A 431 -31.51 -16.34 -21.42
CA LEU A 431 -30.13 -16.08 -21.03
C LEU A 431 -29.17 -17.18 -21.51
N THR A 432 -29.51 -18.46 -21.32
CA THR A 432 -28.60 -19.56 -21.68
C THR A 432 -28.45 -19.73 -23.20
N ARG A 433 -29.51 -19.46 -23.97
CA ARG A 433 -29.42 -19.37 -25.44
C ARG A 433 -28.54 -18.20 -25.90
N ALA A 434 -28.53 -17.09 -25.16
CA ALA A 434 -27.65 -15.96 -25.47
C ALA A 434 -26.19 -16.26 -25.13
N LEU A 435 -25.92 -16.85 -23.96
CA LEU A 435 -24.61 -17.38 -23.61
C LEU A 435 -24.10 -18.35 -24.68
N HIS A 436 -24.96 -19.22 -25.21
CA HIS A 436 -24.61 -20.15 -26.30
C HIS A 436 -24.16 -19.50 -27.60
N ARG A 437 -24.56 -18.24 -27.85
CA ARG A 437 -24.17 -17.48 -29.04
C ARG A 437 -22.83 -16.76 -28.87
N LEU A 438 -22.33 -16.65 -27.64
CA LEU A 438 -21.03 -16.03 -27.39
C LEU A 438 -19.90 -16.89 -27.95
N GLN A 439 -18.87 -16.21 -28.44
CA GLN A 439 -17.70 -16.78 -29.07
C GLN A 439 -16.44 -16.53 -28.23
N VAL A 440 -15.34 -17.16 -28.62
CA VAL A 440 -14.03 -16.90 -28.01
C VAL A 440 -13.66 -15.43 -28.20
N GLY A 441 -13.19 -14.78 -27.13
CA GLY A 441 -12.89 -13.35 -27.07
C GLY A 441 -14.05 -12.48 -26.59
N ASP A 442 -15.29 -12.98 -26.56
CA ASP A 442 -16.42 -12.22 -26.01
C ASP A 442 -16.30 -12.05 -24.49
N LEU A 443 -16.89 -10.98 -23.98
CA LEU A 443 -16.98 -10.69 -22.55
C LEU A 443 -18.31 -11.15 -21.95
N VAL A 444 -18.25 -11.76 -20.77
CA VAL A 444 -19.40 -12.15 -19.96
C VAL A 444 -19.28 -11.55 -18.56
N GLY A 445 -20.40 -11.09 -17.99
CA GLY A 445 -20.42 -10.63 -16.60
C GLY A 445 -20.32 -11.82 -15.64
N VAL A 446 -19.52 -11.69 -14.57
CA VAL A 446 -19.31 -12.73 -13.55
C VAL A 446 -19.44 -12.12 -12.16
N ARG A 447 -20.23 -12.77 -11.29
CA ARG A 447 -20.22 -12.54 -9.84
C ARG A 447 -20.04 -13.85 -9.08
N GLY A 448 -19.30 -13.82 -7.99
CA GLY A 448 -18.98 -14.98 -7.17
C GLY A 448 -17.49 -15.07 -6.87
N PRO A 449 -17.00 -16.22 -6.37
CA PRO A 449 -17.73 -17.48 -6.19
C PRO A 449 -18.76 -17.38 -5.06
N TYR A 450 -19.86 -18.11 -5.22
CA TYR A 450 -20.93 -18.19 -4.24
C TYR A 450 -21.13 -19.62 -3.76
N GLY A 451 -21.68 -19.73 -2.55
CA GLY A 451 -22.04 -20.97 -1.92
C GLY A 451 -20.87 -21.75 -1.30
N ASN A 452 -21.24 -22.65 -0.39
CA ASN A 452 -20.41 -23.66 0.22
C ASN A 452 -20.32 -24.90 -0.68
N GLY A 453 -19.08 -25.33 -0.94
CA GLY A 453 -18.78 -26.59 -1.60
C GLY A 453 -18.66 -27.78 -0.65
N PHE A 454 -18.20 -28.91 -1.17
CA PHE A 454 -17.97 -30.14 -0.40
C PHE A 454 -16.90 -29.94 0.70
N PRO A 455 -17.11 -30.44 1.92
CA PRO A 455 -16.12 -30.36 3.00
C PRO A 455 -15.06 -31.45 2.85
N LEU A 456 -14.08 -31.21 1.99
CA LEU A 456 -13.07 -32.21 1.61
C LEU A 456 -12.25 -32.78 2.78
N ASP A 457 -12.10 -32.04 3.88
CA ASP A 457 -11.38 -32.53 5.05
C ASP A 457 -12.11 -33.70 5.73
N ASP A 458 -13.45 -33.70 5.70
CA ASP A 458 -14.27 -34.80 6.22
C ASP A 458 -14.15 -36.06 5.36
N PHE A 459 -13.66 -35.92 4.12
CA PHE A 459 -13.59 -37.00 3.14
C PHE A 459 -12.25 -37.75 3.20
N ASN A 460 -11.29 -37.28 4.02
CA ASN A 460 -9.96 -37.86 4.12
C ASN A 460 -10.00 -39.31 4.64
N GLY A 461 -9.34 -40.22 3.94
CA GLY A 461 -9.30 -41.65 4.22
C GLY A 461 -10.63 -42.39 4.02
N LYS A 462 -11.64 -41.75 3.40
CA LYS A 462 -12.96 -42.34 3.17
C LYS A 462 -13.10 -42.89 1.77
N ASP A 463 -13.93 -43.91 1.61
CA ASP A 463 -14.40 -44.33 0.29
C ASP A 463 -15.46 -43.33 -0.21
N LEU A 464 -15.43 -42.96 -1.49
CA LEU A 464 -16.33 -41.98 -2.10
C LEU A 464 -17.28 -42.65 -3.07
N LEU A 465 -18.58 -42.47 -2.86
CA LEU A 465 -19.65 -42.85 -3.78
C LEU A 465 -20.27 -41.58 -4.37
N LEU A 466 -19.96 -41.27 -5.62
CA LEU A 466 -20.47 -40.11 -6.33
C LEU A 466 -21.62 -40.54 -7.23
N ILE A 467 -22.75 -39.84 -7.17
CA ILE A 467 -23.97 -40.20 -7.91
C ILE A 467 -24.44 -38.97 -8.68
N ALA A 468 -24.34 -39.05 -10.01
CA ALA A 468 -24.62 -37.96 -10.93
C ALA A 468 -25.84 -38.28 -11.81
N GLY A 469 -26.76 -37.33 -11.97
CA GLY A 469 -27.84 -37.39 -12.97
C GLY A 469 -27.74 -36.24 -13.95
N GLY A 470 -27.50 -36.53 -15.24
CA GLY A 470 -27.42 -35.53 -16.32
C GLY A 470 -26.40 -34.41 -16.03
N LEU A 471 -26.88 -33.16 -15.94
CA LEU A 471 -26.06 -31.98 -15.59
C LEU A 471 -25.43 -32.04 -14.20
N GLY A 472 -25.94 -32.89 -13.31
CA GLY A 472 -25.40 -33.07 -11.98
C GLY A 472 -23.92 -33.50 -11.97
N LEU A 473 -23.44 -34.12 -13.05
CA LEU A 473 -22.02 -34.45 -13.23
C LEU A 473 -21.13 -33.19 -13.26
N VAL A 474 -21.61 -32.04 -13.73
CA VAL A 474 -20.82 -30.79 -13.78
C VAL A 474 -20.32 -30.41 -12.39
N THR A 475 -21.18 -30.49 -11.37
CA THR A 475 -20.81 -30.27 -9.97
C THR A 475 -19.78 -31.29 -9.47
N LEU A 476 -19.99 -32.56 -9.80
CA LEU A 476 -19.12 -33.64 -9.35
C LEU A 476 -17.80 -33.70 -10.11
N ARG A 477 -17.70 -33.11 -11.30
CA ARG A 477 -16.46 -33.01 -12.07
C ARG A 477 -15.41 -32.20 -11.33
N SER A 478 -15.75 -31.06 -10.75
CA SER A 478 -14.82 -30.26 -9.94
C SER A 478 -14.31 -31.08 -8.73
N LEU A 479 -15.20 -31.85 -8.09
CA LEU A 479 -14.83 -32.75 -6.99
C LEU A 479 -13.90 -33.88 -7.47
N LEU A 480 -14.23 -34.54 -8.59
CA LEU A 480 -13.43 -35.60 -9.20
C LEU A 480 -12.03 -35.11 -9.59
N LYS A 481 -11.90 -33.94 -10.21
CA LYS A 481 -10.60 -33.34 -10.53
C LYS A 481 -9.78 -33.11 -9.26
N THR A 482 -10.42 -32.63 -8.19
CA THR A 482 -9.75 -32.42 -6.89
C THR A 482 -9.29 -33.73 -6.26
N VAL A 483 -10.14 -34.75 -6.31
CA VAL A 483 -9.83 -36.11 -5.85
C VAL A 483 -8.69 -36.71 -6.68
N ALA A 484 -8.68 -36.52 -8.00
CA ALA A 484 -7.61 -37.00 -8.87
C ALA A 484 -6.26 -36.37 -8.52
N GLY A 485 -6.21 -35.04 -8.33
CA GLY A 485 -4.99 -34.32 -7.95
C GLY A 485 -4.46 -34.68 -6.56
N GLN A 486 -5.33 -35.20 -5.67
CA GLN A 486 -4.98 -35.56 -4.30
C GLN A 486 -5.34 -37.02 -3.98
N ARG A 487 -5.18 -37.91 -4.97
CA ARG A 487 -5.75 -39.27 -4.93
C ARG A 487 -5.37 -40.07 -3.68
N GLN A 488 -4.17 -39.87 -3.16
CA GLN A 488 -3.64 -40.56 -1.97
C GLN A 488 -4.44 -40.27 -0.69
N ARG A 489 -5.21 -39.17 -0.64
CA ARG A 489 -6.05 -38.80 0.52
C ARG A 489 -7.35 -39.59 0.59
N PHE A 490 -7.74 -40.31 -0.45
CA PHE A 490 -9.06 -40.92 -0.55
C PHE A 490 -8.96 -42.44 -0.67
N GLY A 491 -9.98 -43.14 -0.18
CA GLY A 491 -10.13 -44.58 -0.33
C GLY A 491 -10.54 -44.96 -1.75
N ARG A 492 -11.47 -45.90 -1.91
CA ARG A 492 -12.05 -46.23 -3.22
C ARG A 492 -12.93 -45.08 -3.71
N VAL A 493 -12.93 -44.81 -5.01
CA VAL A 493 -13.80 -43.80 -5.63
C VAL A 493 -14.66 -44.49 -6.68
N VAL A 494 -15.98 -44.39 -6.53
CA VAL A 494 -16.98 -44.95 -7.46
C VAL A 494 -17.89 -43.83 -7.93
N LEU A 495 -18.09 -43.73 -9.24
CA LEU A 495 -19.05 -42.82 -9.88
C LEU A 495 -20.18 -43.63 -10.51
N LEU A 496 -21.41 -43.38 -10.07
CA LEU A 496 -22.63 -43.82 -10.75
C LEU A 496 -23.17 -42.63 -11.54
N TYR A 497 -23.25 -42.76 -12.86
CA TYR A 497 -23.70 -41.67 -13.72
C TYR A 497 -24.84 -42.10 -14.64
N GLY A 498 -25.97 -41.42 -14.49
CA GLY A 498 -27.17 -41.63 -15.31
C GLY A 498 -27.42 -40.47 -16.28
N ALA A 499 -27.82 -40.80 -17.51
CA ALA A 499 -28.34 -39.86 -18.50
C ALA A 499 -29.60 -40.41 -19.19
N ARG A 500 -30.31 -39.59 -19.97
CA ARG A 500 -31.47 -40.08 -20.73
C ARG A 500 -31.00 -40.95 -21.89
N THR A 501 -30.13 -40.43 -22.73
CA THR A 501 -29.53 -41.10 -23.89
C THR A 501 -28.00 -41.16 -23.76
N PRO A 502 -27.30 -42.06 -24.48
CA PRO A 502 -25.83 -42.09 -24.49
C PRO A 502 -25.18 -40.76 -24.92
N GLN A 503 -25.81 -40.04 -25.86
CA GLN A 503 -25.32 -38.76 -26.39
C GLN A 503 -25.38 -37.61 -25.36
N GLU A 504 -26.13 -37.79 -24.27
CA GLU A 504 -26.24 -36.82 -23.18
C GLU A 504 -25.21 -37.06 -22.05
N LEU A 505 -24.38 -38.09 -22.15
CA LEU A 505 -23.30 -38.36 -21.18
C LEU A 505 -22.17 -37.33 -21.35
N LEU A 506 -22.07 -36.43 -20.38
CA LEU A 506 -21.05 -35.38 -20.37
C LEU A 506 -19.67 -35.93 -19.98
N PHE A 507 -18.63 -35.34 -20.54
CA PHE A 507 -17.22 -35.64 -20.20
C PHE A 507 -16.84 -37.12 -20.34
N PHE A 508 -17.49 -37.85 -21.26
CA PHE A 508 -17.33 -39.29 -21.41
C PHE A 508 -15.86 -39.72 -21.60
N ASP A 509 -15.10 -39.04 -22.45
CA ASP A 509 -13.68 -39.34 -22.69
C ASP A 509 -12.81 -39.11 -21.44
N GLU A 510 -13.09 -38.05 -20.68
CA GLU A 510 -12.38 -37.74 -19.43
C GLU A 510 -12.64 -38.81 -18.37
N LEU A 511 -13.91 -39.22 -18.21
CA LEU A 511 -14.29 -40.32 -17.31
C LEU A 511 -13.67 -41.65 -17.71
N ARG A 512 -13.68 -41.98 -19.00
CA ARG A 512 -13.06 -43.20 -19.54
C ARG A 512 -11.56 -43.22 -19.28
N ASN A 513 -10.87 -42.09 -19.48
CA ASN A 513 -9.44 -41.97 -19.18
C ASN A 513 -9.16 -42.19 -17.69
N TRP A 514 -9.94 -41.60 -16.78
CA TRP A 514 -9.78 -41.84 -15.34
C TRP A 514 -10.07 -43.28 -14.92
N GLN A 515 -11.04 -43.93 -15.55
CA GLN A 515 -11.30 -45.35 -15.34
C GLN A 515 -10.15 -46.23 -15.83
N GLN A 516 -9.55 -45.92 -16.98
CA GLN A 516 -8.37 -46.63 -17.51
C GLN A 516 -7.13 -46.47 -16.62
N GLN A 517 -6.98 -45.33 -15.93
CA GLN A 517 -5.94 -45.13 -14.92
C GLN A 517 -6.17 -45.94 -13.65
N GLY A 518 -7.32 -46.61 -13.50
CA GLY A 518 -7.61 -47.56 -12.43
C GLY A 518 -7.96 -46.93 -11.07
N TRP A 519 -8.02 -45.61 -10.97
CA TRP A 519 -8.29 -44.93 -9.69
C TRP A 519 -9.78 -44.65 -9.44
N LEU A 520 -10.59 -44.64 -10.51
CA LEU A 520 -12.03 -44.37 -10.52
C LEU A 520 -12.81 -45.55 -11.13
N ASP A 521 -13.82 -46.05 -10.41
CA ASP A 521 -14.78 -47.03 -10.92
C ASP A 521 -16.01 -46.29 -11.47
N VAL A 522 -16.20 -46.28 -12.79
CA VAL A 522 -17.32 -45.58 -13.43
C VAL A 522 -18.36 -46.58 -13.89
N ARG A 523 -19.61 -46.39 -13.45
CA ARG A 523 -20.77 -47.17 -13.87
C ARG A 523 -21.79 -46.24 -14.50
N LEU A 524 -22.28 -46.62 -15.68
CA LEU A 524 -23.15 -45.78 -16.49
C LEU A 524 -24.50 -46.46 -16.72
N ALA A 525 -25.56 -45.66 -16.65
CA ALA A 525 -26.91 -46.07 -17.00
C ALA A 525 -27.57 -45.05 -17.95
N VAL A 526 -28.32 -45.55 -18.92
CA VAL A 526 -29.18 -44.72 -19.78
C VAL A 526 -30.60 -45.25 -19.77
N MET A 527 -31.58 -44.35 -19.92
CA MET A 527 -32.99 -44.72 -20.01
C MET A 527 -33.38 -45.17 -21.42
N GLU A 528 -32.81 -44.53 -22.43
CA GLU A 528 -33.13 -44.69 -23.85
C GLU A 528 -31.82 -45.06 -24.58
N PRO A 529 -31.49 -46.36 -24.70
CA PRO A 529 -30.25 -46.81 -25.32
C PRO A 529 -30.31 -46.68 -26.85
N ASP A 530 -29.16 -46.47 -27.48
CA ASP A 530 -28.98 -46.62 -28.92
C ASP A 530 -28.42 -48.02 -29.26
N ALA A 531 -28.18 -48.28 -30.55
CA ALA A 531 -27.71 -49.58 -31.03
C ALA A 531 -26.31 -49.96 -30.53
N ASP A 532 -25.50 -48.97 -30.15
CA ASP A 532 -24.10 -49.14 -29.73
C ASP A 532 -23.97 -49.21 -28.20
N TRP A 533 -25.06 -49.03 -27.45
CA TRP A 533 -25.04 -49.02 -25.99
C TRP A 533 -24.89 -50.41 -25.38
N SER A 534 -23.78 -50.63 -24.67
CA SER A 534 -23.49 -51.88 -23.96
C SER A 534 -23.60 -51.77 -22.44
N GLY A 535 -24.03 -50.62 -21.91
CA GLY A 535 -24.12 -50.35 -20.46
C GLY A 535 -25.47 -50.78 -19.86
N VAL A 536 -25.71 -50.38 -18.61
CA VAL A 536 -26.99 -50.66 -17.93
C VAL A 536 -28.11 -49.83 -18.56
N VAL A 537 -29.26 -50.47 -18.78
CA VAL A 537 -30.49 -49.80 -19.27
C VAL A 537 -31.48 -49.69 -18.12
N GLY A 538 -31.88 -48.47 -17.81
CA GLY A 538 -32.78 -48.17 -16.69
C GLY A 538 -32.37 -46.92 -15.91
N ASP A 539 -33.03 -46.70 -14.78
CA ASP A 539 -32.68 -45.59 -13.89
C ASP A 539 -31.36 -45.86 -13.13
N ILE A 540 -30.84 -44.82 -12.47
CA ILE A 540 -29.54 -44.87 -11.79
C ILE A 540 -29.49 -45.88 -10.63
N THR A 541 -30.64 -46.30 -10.07
CA THR A 541 -30.69 -47.24 -8.93
C THR A 541 -30.20 -48.64 -9.30
N TYR A 542 -30.29 -49.02 -10.57
CA TYR A 542 -29.74 -50.29 -11.07
C TYR A 542 -28.23 -50.37 -10.90
N LEU A 543 -27.53 -49.22 -10.88
CA LEU A 543 -26.09 -49.15 -10.69
C LEU A 543 -25.65 -49.36 -9.24
N CYS A 544 -26.59 -49.29 -8.28
CA CYS A 544 -26.29 -49.44 -6.85
C CYS A 544 -26.05 -50.90 -6.42
N ARG A 545 -26.15 -51.87 -7.34
CA ARG A 545 -25.91 -53.30 -7.07
C ARG A 545 -24.41 -53.61 -7.08
N ASP A 546 -23.99 -54.56 -6.26
CA ASP A 546 -22.61 -55.09 -6.24
C ASP A 546 -21.53 -53.99 -6.16
N LEU A 547 -21.77 -53.00 -5.30
CA LEU A 547 -20.80 -51.96 -4.99
C LEU A 547 -19.79 -52.50 -3.99
N ASP A 548 -18.53 -52.59 -4.41
CA ASP A 548 -17.41 -53.00 -3.54
C ASP A 548 -16.90 -51.78 -2.75
N LEU A 549 -17.75 -51.30 -1.84
CA LEU A 549 -17.53 -50.17 -0.94
C LEU A 549 -17.84 -50.60 0.50
N GLN A 550 -17.24 -49.92 1.47
CA GLN A 550 -17.58 -50.10 2.89
C GLN A 550 -18.38 -48.88 3.40
N PRO A 551 -19.73 -48.94 3.46
CA PRO A 551 -20.58 -47.80 3.80
C PRO A 551 -20.27 -47.17 5.17
N ALA A 552 -19.85 -47.98 6.15
CA ALA A 552 -19.42 -47.54 7.48
C ALA A 552 -18.20 -46.60 7.47
N ARG A 553 -17.43 -46.53 6.38
CA ARG A 553 -16.32 -45.58 6.16
C ARG A 553 -16.50 -44.76 4.87
N GLY A 554 -17.68 -44.79 4.28
CA GLY A 554 -17.99 -44.15 3.01
C GLY A 554 -18.60 -42.76 3.18
N ILE A 555 -18.39 -41.93 2.17
CA ILE A 555 -19.09 -40.66 1.92
C ILE A 555 -19.87 -40.81 0.61
N ALA A 556 -21.13 -40.39 0.58
CA ALA A 556 -21.93 -40.34 -0.63
C ALA A 556 -22.19 -38.87 -1.03
N ALA A 557 -22.00 -38.53 -2.30
CA ALA A 557 -22.32 -37.21 -2.84
C ALA A 557 -23.26 -37.33 -4.04
N LEU A 558 -24.44 -36.73 -3.95
CA LEU A 558 -25.49 -36.81 -4.95
C LEU A 558 -25.67 -35.44 -5.61
N SER A 559 -25.73 -35.43 -6.94
CA SER A 559 -25.99 -34.24 -7.73
C SER A 559 -26.84 -34.59 -8.95
N GLY A 560 -28.03 -34.03 -9.04
CA GLY A 560 -28.96 -34.31 -10.14
C GLY A 560 -30.39 -33.84 -9.86
N PRO A 561 -31.38 -34.31 -10.64
CA PRO A 561 -32.76 -33.90 -10.49
C PRO A 561 -33.36 -34.37 -9.15
N ALA A 562 -34.31 -33.62 -8.60
CA ALA A 562 -34.89 -33.90 -7.28
C ALA A 562 -35.51 -35.31 -7.17
N GLU A 563 -36.10 -35.83 -8.25
CA GLU A 563 -36.63 -37.19 -8.32
C GLU A 563 -35.55 -38.25 -8.04
N MET A 564 -34.33 -38.03 -8.50
CA MET A 564 -33.18 -38.91 -8.25
C MET A 564 -32.88 -39.00 -6.75
N TYR A 565 -32.97 -37.88 -6.03
CA TYR A 565 -32.74 -37.91 -4.58
C TYR A 565 -33.76 -38.81 -3.88
N ARG A 566 -35.03 -38.76 -4.27
CA ARG A 566 -36.11 -39.58 -3.68
C ARG A 566 -35.87 -41.07 -3.83
N THR A 567 -35.34 -41.51 -4.96
CA THR A 567 -35.12 -42.94 -5.24
C THR A 567 -33.79 -43.45 -4.68
N VAL A 568 -32.75 -42.62 -4.64
CA VAL A 568 -31.39 -43.03 -4.27
C VAL A 568 -31.14 -43.00 -2.75
N HIS A 569 -31.62 -41.97 -2.02
CA HIS A 569 -31.30 -41.87 -0.59
C HIS A 569 -31.76 -43.07 0.25
N PRO A 570 -32.95 -43.69 0.03
CA PRO A 570 -33.35 -44.86 0.81
C PRO A 570 -32.43 -46.06 0.56
N LEU A 571 -31.88 -46.17 -0.65
CA LEU A 571 -30.94 -47.23 -1.01
C LEU A 571 -29.60 -47.04 -0.31
N LEU A 572 -29.10 -45.80 -0.23
CA LEU A 572 -27.87 -45.49 0.50
C LEU A 572 -27.97 -45.83 1.99
N PHE A 573 -29.11 -45.56 2.61
CA PHE A 573 -29.32 -45.91 4.01
C PHE A 573 -29.48 -47.41 4.21
N ARG A 574 -30.12 -48.13 3.27
CA ARG A 574 -30.14 -49.60 3.29
C ARG A 574 -28.76 -50.22 3.11
N LEU A 575 -27.89 -49.58 2.33
CA LEU A 575 -26.47 -49.98 2.21
C LEU A 575 -25.69 -49.67 3.49
N GLY A 576 -26.17 -48.78 4.36
CA GLY A 576 -25.55 -48.49 5.67
C GLY A 576 -24.73 -47.20 5.71
N PHE A 577 -24.93 -46.26 4.78
CA PHE A 577 -24.37 -44.91 4.90
C PHE A 577 -25.08 -44.15 6.02
N ALA A 578 -24.32 -43.40 6.84
CA ALA A 578 -24.89 -42.51 7.84
C ALA A 578 -25.43 -41.22 7.20
N GLU A 579 -26.51 -40.65 7.75
CA GLU A 579 -27.16 -39.44 7.21
C GLU A 579 -26.22 -38.22 7.14
N GLU A 580 -25.27 -38.11 8.08
CA GLU A 580 -24.29 -37.02 8.12
C GLU A 580 -23.22 -37.14 7.03
N ARG A 581 -23.12 -38.32 6.39
CA ARG A 581 -22.12 -38.66 5.37
C ARG A 581 -22.69 -38.70 3.96
N VAL A 582 -23.96 -38.35 3.80
CA VAL A 582 -24.63 -38.19 2.51
C VAL A 582 -24.75 -36.70 2.23
N TYR A 583 -24.17 -36.22 1.13
CA TYR A 583 -24.20 -34.82 0.72
C TYR A 583 -25.06 -34.66 -0.53
N LEU A 584 -25.91 -33.64 -0.53
CA LEU A 584 -26.81 -33.31 -1.64
C LEU A 584 -26.43 -31.95 -2.23
N ASN A 585 -26.40 -31.87 -3.56
CA ASN A 585 -26.32 -30.60 -4.29
C ASN A 585 -27.74 -30.08 -4.59
N LEU A 586 -28.24 -29.12 -3.80
CA LEU A 586 -29.59 -28.59 -3.94
C LEU A 586 -29.63 -27.41 -4.92
N GLU A 587 -30.32 -27.58 -6.04
CA GLU A 587 -30.54 -26.51 -7.02
C GLU A 587 -31.80 -25.70 -6.69
N ARG A 588 -31.71 -24.37 -6.81
CA ARG A 588 -32.83 -23.44 -6.64
C ARG A 588 -32.73 -22.28 -7.61
N HIS A 589 -33.84 -21.55 -7.75
CA HIS A 589 -33.84 -20.31 -8.52
C HIS A 589 -33.07 -19.22 -7.76
N ILE A 590 -31.78 -19.08 -8.04
CA ILE A 590 -30.93 -18.05 -7.42
C ILE A 590 -30.94 -16.80 -8.31
N LYS A 591 -31.24 -15.64 -7.70
CA LYS A 591 -31.11 -14.32 -8.33
C LYS A 591 -29.93 -13.55 -7.74
N CYS A 592 -30.07 -13.03 -6.52
CA CYS A 592 -29.03 -12.17 -5.95
C CYS A 592 -27.67 -12.86 -5.69
N GLY A 593 -27.65 -14.15 -5.34
CA GLY A 593 -26.43 -14.85 -4.89
C GLY A 593 -25.95 -14.48 -3.47
N LEU A 594 -26.62 -13.54 -2.79
CA LEU A 594 -26.14 -12.85 -1.58
C LEU A 594 -27.02 -13.07 -0.33
N GLY A 595 -27.93 -14.05 -0.39
CA GLY A 595 -28.86 -14.32 0.71
C GLY A 595 -30.00 -13.30 0.89
N LYS A 596 -30.10 -12.26 0.04
CA LYS A 596 -31.01 -11.11 0.26
C LYS A 596 -32.42 -11.28 -0.33
N CYS A 597 -32.55 -11.78 -1.56
CA CYS A 597 -33.83 -11.75 -2.29
C CYS A 597 -34.83 -12.85 -1.93
N GLY A 598 -34.41 -13.87 -1.16
CA GLY A 598 -35.27 -14.99 -0.76
C GLY A 598 -35.66 -16.00 -1.86
N LYS A 599 -35.33 -15.77 -3.13
CA LYS A 599 -35.73 -16.68 -4.25
C LYS A 599 -35.22 -18.11 -4.12
N CYS A 600 -34.05 -18.29 -3.50
CA CYS A 600 -33.44 -19.61 -3.28
C CYS A 600 -33.63 -20.12 -1.86
N ARG A 601 -34.61 -19.59 -1.13
CA ARG A 601 -34.88 -19.98 0.25
C ARG A 601 -35.67 -21.29 0.29
N ILE A 602 -35.33 -22.16 1.25
CA ILE A 602 -36.01 -23.39 1.62
C ILE A 602 -36.29 -23.27 3.12
N ASN A 603 -37.52 -22.90 3.48
CA ASN A 603 -37.87 -22.51 4.86
C ASN A 603 -36.91 -21.45 5.42
N ASP A 604 -36.07 -21.81 6.39
CA ASP A 604 -35.08 -20.98 7.06
C ASP A 604 -33.70 -20.99 6.37
N LEU A 605 -33.44 -21.92 5.45
CA LEU A 605 -32.16 -22.05 4.76
C LEU A 605 -32.12 -21.26 3.45
N THR A 606 -30.97 -20.66 3.15
CA THR A 606 -30.76 -19.91 1.91
C THR A 606 -29.68 -20.60 1.06
N VAL A 607 -30.07 -21.20 -0.07
CA VAL A 607 -29.17 -22.08 -0.85
C VAL A 607 -27.92 -21.36 -1.38
N CYS A 608 -28.02 -20.10 -1.82
CA CYS A 608 -26.85 -19.37 -2.34
C CYS A 608 -25.78 -19.02 -1.28
N GLU A 609 -26.13 -19.03 0.00
CA GLU A 609 -25.26 -18.64 1.11
C GLU A 609 -24.85 -19.86 1.94
N CYS A 610 -25.83 -20.70 2.30
CA CYS A 610 -25.60 -21.88 3.14
C CYS A 610 -25.28 -23.14 2.34
N GLY A 611 -25.72 -23.21 1.07
CA GLY A 611 -25.52 -24.33 0.15
C GLY A 611 -24.60 -23.96 -1.01
N PRO A 612 -24.67 -24.60 -2.19
CA PRO A 612 -25.69 -25.57 -2.60
C PRO A 612 -25.46 -26.98 -2.05
N ILE A 613 -24.26 -27.25 -1.49
CA ILE A 613 -23.93 -28.55 -0.92
C ILE A 613 -24.39 -28.62 0.54
N PHE A 614 -25.26 -29.59 0.85
CA PHE A 614 -25.74 -29.82 2.22
C PHE A 614 -25.57 -31.28 2.63
N PRO A 615 -25.16 -31.56 3.88
CA PRO A 615 -25.33 -32.91 4.43
C PRO A 615 -26.83 -33.21 4.59
N TYR A 616 -27.24 -34.43 4.27
CA TYR A 616 -28.62 -34.89 4.28
C TYR A 616 -29.26 -34.66 5.66
N SER A 617 -28.52 -34.94 6.74
CA SER A 617 -28.98 -34.72 8.12
C SER A 617 -29.49 -33.30 8.39
N LYS A 618 -28.92 -32.27 7.72
CA LYS A 618 -29.34 -30.87 7.86
C LYS A 618 -30.59 -30.52 7.07
N VAL A 619 -30.95 -31.28 6.05
CA VAL A 619 -32.07 -30.93 5.14
C VAL A 619 -33.19 -31.96 5.13
N ARG A 620 -33.03 -33.12 5.79
CA ARG A 620 -34.04 -34.20 5.87
C ARG A 620 -35.42 -33.76 6.37
N HIS A 621 -35.46 -32.76 7.24
CA HIS A 621 -36.70 -32.25 7.82
C HIS A 621 -37.40 -31.23 6.90
N LEU A 622 -36.72 -30.80 5.84
CA LEU A 622 -37.22 -29.83 4.87
C LEU A 622 -37.84 -30.59 3.71
N LYS A 623 -39.16 -30.79 3.73
CA LYS A 623 -39.88 -31.48 2.65
C LYS A 623 -39.54 -30.91 1.29
N GLU A 624 -39.50 -29.59 1.15
CA GLU A 624 -39.14 -28.92 -0.11
C GLU A 624 -37.75 -29.28 -0.65
N ALA A 625 -36.81 -29.71 0.20
CA ALA A 625 -35.45 -30.08 -0.21
C ALA A 625 -35.37 -31.45 -0.92
N ILE A 626 -36.18 -32.42 -0.48
CA ILE A 626 -36.05 -33.83 -0.89
C ILE A 626 -37.37 -34.38 -1.47
N GLU A 627 -38.53 -33.92 -0.99
CA GLU A 627 -39.86 -34.45 -1.29
C GLU A 627 -40.75 -33.42 -1.99
N ARG A 628 -41.01 -33.64 -3.28
CA ARG A 628 -42.28 -33.28 -3.91
C ARG A 628 -42.74 -34.45 -4.74
#